data_AF-A0A9E5KBU9-F1
#
_entry.id   AF-A0A9E5KBU9-F1
#
_cell.length_a   1.000
_cell.length_b   1.000
_cell.length_c   1.000
_cell.angle_alpha   90.00
_cell.angle_beta   90.00
_cell.angle_gamma   90.00
#
_symmetry.space_group_name_H-M   'P 1'
#
loop_
_entity.id
_entity.type
_entity.pdbx_description
1 polymer ?
#
loop_
_entity_poly.entity_id
_entity_poly.type
_entity_poly.pdbx_seq_one_letter_code
_entity_poly.pdbx_strand_id
1 'polypeptide(L)' 'MCPRESLLLFDHARADEELGASIFWIRPDMLLGESLEQFLTHWEQKRDGYRRGIVEISS' A
#
# COMPACT_ATOMS: atom_id res chain seq x y z
N MET A 1 -3.90 18.05 -4.07
CA MET A 1 -4.07 17.38 -5.40
C MET A 1 -2.85 16.49 -5.60
N CYS A 2 -3.00 15.20 -5.86
CA CYS A 2 -1.87 14.27 -5.96
C CYS A 2 -1.01 14.61 -7.21
N PRO A 3 0.33 14.68 -7.10
CA PRO A 3 1.19 14.89 -8.27
C PRO A 3 0.98 13.82 -9.34
N ARG A 4 1.13 14.20 -10.61
CA ARG A 4 0.80 13.30 -11.73
C ARG A 4 1.74 12.08 -11.78
N GLU A 5 2.99 12.29 -11.40
CA GLU A 5 4.00 11.26 -11.25
C GLU A 5 3.63 10.21 -10.18
N SER A 6 2.89 10.60 -9.15
CA SER A 6 2.47 9.68 -8.09
C SER A 6 1.30 8.78 -8.49
N LEU A 7 0.60 9.09 -9.59
CA LEU A 7 -0.53 8.28 -10.08
C LEU A 7 -0.10 6.84 -10.40
N LEU A 8 1.16 6.66 -10.79
CA LEU A 8 1.77 5.36 -11.09
C LEU A 8 1.70 4.41 -9.87
N LEU A 9 1.80 4.95 -8.64
CA LEU A 9 1.79 4.16 -7.42
C LEU A 9 0.43 3.51 -7.12
N PHE A 10 -0.64 3.97 -7.79
CA PHE A 10 -1.98 3.44 -7.62
C PHE A 10 -2.36 2.38 -8.67
N ASP A 11 -1.46 2.06 -9.61
CA ASP A 11 -1.63 0.99 -10.59
C ASP A 11 -0.58 -0.09 -10.34
N HIS A 12 -1.02 -1.28 -9.94
CA HIS A 12 -0.13 -2.38 -9.59
C HIS A 12 0.73 -2.84 -10.76
N ALA A 13 0.15 -2.96 -11.95
CA ALA A 13 0.86 -3.47 -13.13
C ALA A 13 1.93 -2.47 -13.57
N ARG A 14 1.59 -1.19 -13.57
CA ARG A 14 2.54 -0.13 -13.94
C ARG A 14 3.63 0.07 -12.90
N ALA A 15 3.32 -0.05 -11.61
CA ALA A 15 4.33 0.02 -10.56
C ALA A 15 5.37 -1.12 -10.68
N ASP A 16 4.93 -2.33 -11.03
CA ASP A 16 5.83 -3.45 -11.28
C ASP A 16 6.69 -3.22 -12.53
N GLU A 17 6.08 -2.80 -13.64
CA GLU A 17 6.77 -2.59 -14.92
C GLU A 17 7.76 -1.40 -14.89
N GLU A 18 7.36 -0.25 -14.32
CA GLU A 18 8.14 0.99 -14.40
C GLU A 18 9.09 1.19 -13.21
N LEU A 19 8.75 0.67 -12.02
CA LEU A 19 9.56 0.84 -10.80
C LEU A 19 10.21 -0.46 -10.31
N GLY A 20 9.83 -1.62 -10.85
CA GLY A 20 10.25 -2.92 -10.32
C GLY A 20 9.73 -3.16 -8.89
N ALA A 21 8.58 -2.57 -8.55
CA ALA A 21 8.04 -2.57 -7.20
C ALA A 21 6.60 -3.10 -7.15
N SER A 22 6.38 -4.08 -6.28
CA SER A 22 5.04 -4.62 -5.99
C SER A 22 4.31 -3.69 -5.02
N ILE A 23 3.51 -2.76 -5.55
CA ILE A 23 2.77 -1.77 -4.76
C ILE A 23 1.29 -2.16 -4.65
N PHE A 24 0.77 -2.08 -3.43
CA PHE A 24 -0.64 -2.24 -3.10
C PHE A 24 -1.07 -1.05 -2.25
N TRP A 25 -2.28 -0.54 -2.49
CA TRP A 25 -2.85 0.55 -1.72
C TRP A 25 -4.26 0.18 -1.29
N ILE A 26 -4.67 0.72 -0.16
CA ILE A 26 -6.01 0.58 0.38
C ILE A 26 -6.41 1.90 1.00
N ARG A 27 -7.68 2.26 0.88
CA ARG A 27 -8.22 3.35 1.68
C ARG A 27 -8.75 2.79 2.99
N PRO A 28 -8.56 3.48 4.13
CA PRO A 28 -9.04 2.97 5.42
C PRO A 28 -10.55 2.66 5.45
N ASP A 29 -11.35 3.39 4.68
CA ASP A 29 -12.80 3.17 4.55
C ASP A 29 -13.19 1.89 3.77
N MET A 30 -12.23 1.22 3.13
CA MET A 30 -12.42 -0.08 2.48
C MET A 30 -12.16 -1.27 3.41
N LEU A 31 -11.67 -1.03 4.63
CA LEU A 31 -11.47 -2.09 5.62
C LEU A 31 -12.81 -2.50 6.22
N LEU A 32 -13.28 -3.70 5.88
CA LEU A 32 -14.55 -4.24 6.36
C LEU A 32 -14.33 -5.13 7.58
N GLY A 33 -14.84 -4.70 8.74
CA GLY A 33 -14.85 -5.51 9.95
C GLY A 33 -13.56 -5.50 10.77
N GLU A 34 -12.61 -4.61 10.44
CA GLU A 34 -11.38 -4.40 11.22
C GLU A 34 -10.97 -2.93 11.23
N SER A 35 -10.22 -2.51 12.25
CA SER A 35 -9.60 -1.18 12.28
C SER A 35 -8.34 -1.14 11.40
N LEU A 36 -7.90 0.07 11.02
CA LEU A 36 -6.62 0.26 10.33
C LEU A 36 -5.44 -0.32 11.14
N GLU A 37 -5.43 -0.14 12.45
CA GLU A 37 -4.37 -0.68 13.33
C GLU A 37 -4.32 -2.21 13.30
N GLN A 38 -5.49 -2.87 13.36
CA GLN A 38 -5.60 -4.32 13.23
C GLN A 38 -5.12 -4.77 11.85
N PHE A 39 -5.56 -4.10 10.79
CA PHE A 39 -5.14 -4.39 9.42
C PHE A 39 -3.62 -4.30 9.25
N LEU A 40 -3.02 -3.20 9.69
CA LEU A 40 -1.58 -2.98 9.57
C LEU A 40 -0.78 -4.04 10.31
N THR A 41 -1.23 -4.48 11.50
CA THR A 41 -0.55 -5.47 12.33
C THR A 41 -0.34 -6.80 11.60
N HIS A 42 -1.33 -7.27 10.84
CA HIS A 42 -1.19 -8.53 10.08
C HIS A 42 -0.65 -8.30 8.66
N TRP A 43 -1.05 -7.20 8.01
CA TRP A 43 -0.67 -6.91 6.62
C TRP A 43 0.81 -6.56 6.48
N GLU A 44 1.42 -5.91 7.48
CA GLU A 44 2.84 -5.58 7.42
C GLU A 44 3.73 -6.83 7.47
N GLN A 45 3.27 -7.93 8.08
CA GLN A 45 4.07 -9.13 8.29
C GLN A 45 4.19 -9.96 7.00
N LYS A 46 5.41 -10.25 6.58
CA LYS A 46 5.70 -11.16 5.46
C LYS A 46 5.97 -12.58 5.98
N ARG A 47 5.77 -13.58 5.11
CA ARG A 47 6.02 -15.00 5.42
C ARG A 47 7.49 -15.31 5.71
N ASP A 48 8.40 -14.47 5.22
CA ASP A 48 9.85 -14.56 5.45
C ASP A 48 10.28 -13.94 6.80
N GLY A 49 9.34 -13.47 7.62
CA GLY A 49 9.61 -12.85 8.92
C GLY A 49 9.97 -11.36 8.86
N TYR A 50 10.15 -10.79 7.66
CA TYR A 50 10.37 -9.36 7.48
C TYR A 50 9.06 -8.57 7.46
N ARG A 51 9.15 -7.24 7.56
CA ARG A 51 7.99 -6.33 7.45
C ARG A 51 7.97 -5.63 6.09
N ARG A 52 6.77 -5.36 5.58
CA ARG A 52 6.55 -4.51 4.40
C ARG A 52 6.80 -3.04 4.76
N GLY A 53 7.36 -2.28 3.83
CA GLY A 53 7.36 -0.82 3.93
C GLY A 53 5.95 -0.30 3.73
N ILE A 54 5.48 0.57 4.63
CA ILE A 54 4.17 1.22 4.56
C ILE A 54 4.41 2.73 4.48
N VAL A 55 3.71 3.37 3.54
CA VAL A 55 3.71 4.83 3.38
C VAL A 55 2.27 5.31 3.50
N GLU A 56 2.04 6.23 4.43
CA GLU A 56 0.76 6.95 4.53
C GLU A 56 0.77 8.13 3.57
N ILE A 57 -0.30 8.26 2.78
CA ILE A 57 -0.49 9.41 1.89
C ILE A 57 -1.38 10.41 2.63
N SER A 58 -0.77 11.46 3.17
CA SER A 58 -1.48 12.59 3.76
C SER A 58 -1.80 13.66 2.70
N SER A 59 -2.91 14.36 2.89
CA SER A 59 -3.37 15.45 2.01
C SER A 59 -2.75 16.79 2.35
#